data_AF-A0A0Q5L631-F1
#
_entry.id   AF-A0A0Q5L631-F1
#
_cell.length_a   1.000
_cell.length_b   1.000
_cell.length_c   1.000
_cell.angle_alpha   90.00
_cell.angle_beta   90.00
_cell.angle_gamma   90.00
#
_symmetry.space_group_name_H-M   'P 1'
#
loop_
_entity.id
_entity.type
_entity.pdbx_description
1 polymer ?
#
loop_
_entity_poly.entity_id
_entity_poly.type
_entity_poly.pdbx_seq_one_letter_code
_entity_poly.pdbx_strand_id
1 'polypeptide(L)'
;MPQFFRTGRAALAPVLIAAAALSLAACAPLQPDLPRVGRAQLEMPLGASWEPLGRADEVIDVLPDDTANDIPLSMVAMGLRGPARELLAVMLVQTNSSNYLRDTTFWTAPCPRQDGVEVQDAAQGSPVRIDCLRYKRRADTANYLGENRPRLAEWMARHKIELPRPYSHILFRYAGTGGAFIAVDVVADQRLLRPDTRNNEEFLVAGRPALAYGEKLAEAARLSTGMMDGRFVVPPFPFTVPR
;
A
#
# COMPACT_ATOMS: atom_id res chain seq x y z
N MET A 1 -65.80 -19.68 -57.14
CA MET A 1 -67.04 -18.93 -57.33
C MET A 1 -66.92 -17.61 -56.58
N PRO A 2 -66.66 -16.47 -57.24
CA PRO A 2 -66.67 -15.16 -56.60
C PRO A 2 -67.91 -14.36 -57.01
N GLN A 3 -68.53 -13.62 -56.08
CA GLN A 3 -69.39 -12.49 -56.41
C GLN A 3 -69.71 -11.63 -55.18
N PHE A 4 -69.89 -10.33 -55.46
CA PHE A 4 -70.34 -9.18 -54.65
C PHE A 4 -69.25 -8.37 -53.93
N PHE A 5 -68.82 -7.22 -54.48
CA PHE A 5 -69.41 -5.85 -54.41
C PHE A 5 -69.47 -5.33 -52.94
N ARG A 6 -69.10 -4.10 -52.53
CA ARG A 6 -68.75 -2.82 -53.19
C ARG A 6 -68.21 -1.87 -52.11
N THR A 7 -67.24 -1.03 -52.50
CA THR A 7 -66.93 0.37 -52.08
C THR A 7 -67.59 1.02 -50.84
N GLY A 8 -66.81 1.82 -50.09
CA GLY A 8 -67.33 3.05 -49.48
C GLY A 8 -66.54 3.74 -48.35
N ARG A 9 -65.67 4.68 -48.74
CA ARG A 9 -65.37 6.01 -48.12
C ARG A 9 -65.14 6.18 -46.59
N ALA A 10 -63.91 6.61 -46.29
CA ALA A 10 -63.49 7.85 -45.61
C ALA A 10 -64.08 8.25 -44.24
N ALA A 11 -63.21 8.39 -43.22
CA ALA A 11 -63.12 9.56 -42.32
C ALA A 11 -61.97 9.46 -41.28
N LEU A 12 -61.09 10.47 -41.28
CA LEU A 12 -60.59 11.28 -40.14
C LEU A 12 -59.83 10.61 -38.95
N ALA A 13 -58.49 10.78 -38.95
CA ALA A 13 -57.60 11.47 -37.96
C ALA A 13 -57.72 11.19 -36.42
N PRO A 14 -56.77 11.62 -35.55
CA PRO A 14 -55.31 11.82 -35.64
C PRO A 14 -54.49 11.26 -34.43
N VAL A 15 -53.16 11.24 -34.59
CA VAL A 15 -52.05 11.49 -33.62
C VAL A 15 -52.28 11.24 -32.12
N LEU A 16 -51.53 10.29 -31.56
CA LEU A 16 -51.18 10.26 -30.13
C LEU A 16 -49.66 10.33 -29.96
N ILE A 17 -49.25 11.32 -29.17
CA ILE A 17 -47.89 11.77 -28.87
C ILE A 17 -47.20 10.72 -27.99
N ALA A 18 -46.11 10.13 -28.46
CA ALA A 18 -45.26 9.26 -27.66
C ALA A 18 -44.33 10.10 -26.78
N ALA A 19 -44.63 10.15 -25.48
CA ALA A 19 -43.74 10.67 -24.45
C ALA A 19 -42.60 9.67 -24.19
N ALA A 20 -41.44 9.89 -24.82
CA ALA A 20 -40.23 9.14 -24.52
C ALA A 20 -39.60 9.70 -23.23
N ALA A 21 -39.94 9.08 -22.09
CA ALA A 21 -39.19 9.24 -20.85
C ALA A 21 -37.85 8.49 -20.99
N LEU A 22 -36.82 9.18 -21.46
CA LEU A 22 -35.43 8.73 -21.40
C LEU A 22 -34.95 8.84 -19.95
N SER A 23 -35.11 7.75 -19.19
CA SER A 23 -34.40 7.55 -17.93
C SER A 23 -32.90 7.44 -18.22
N LEU A 24 -32.19 8.56 -18.08
CA LEU A 24 -30.75 8.60 -17.94
C LEU A 24 -30.38 7.89 -16.63
N ALA A 25 -30.19 6.58 -16.69
CA ALA A 25 -29.46 5.84 -15.68
C ALA A 25 -28.01 6.37 -15.70
N ALA A 26 -27.72 7.31 -14.80
CA ALA A 26 -26.37 7.75 -14.53
C ALA A 26 -25.59 6.53 -14.02
N CYS A 27 -24.73 5.97 -14.87
CA CYS A 27 -23.67 5.08 -14.42
C CYS A 27 -22.78 5.89 -13.47
N ALA A 28 -23.02 5.79 -12.17
CA ALA A 28 -22.02 6.19 -11.19
C ALA A 28 -20.76 5.36 -11.50
N PRO A 29 -19.59 5.98 -11.71
CA PRO A 29 -18.38 5.23 -11.96
C PRO A 29 -18.13 4.33 -10.74
N LEU A 30 -18.11 3.00 -10.95
CA LEU A 30 -17.66 2.07 -9.92
C LEU A 30 -16.27 2.55 -9.49
N GLN A 31 -16.12 2.83 -8.19
CA GLN A 31 -14.80 3.06 -7.62
C GLN A 31 -13.95 1.80 -7.90
N PRO A 32 -12.71 1.96 -8.40
CA PRO A 32 -11.86 0.82 -8.67
C PRO A 32 -11.68 -0.02 -7.40
N ASP A 33 -11.82 -1.34 -7.52
CA ASP A 33 -11.62 -2.25 -6.39
C ASP A 33 -10.14 -2.18 -5.96
N LEU A 34 -9.89 -1.55 -4.82
CA LEU A 34 -8.54 -1.38 -4.28
C LEU A 34 -8.05 -2.72 -3.71
N PRO A 35 -6.76 -3.09 -3.90
CA PRO A 35 -6.20 -4.26 -3.25
C PRO A 35 -6.43 -4.21 -1.74
N ARG A 36 -7.16 -5.19 -1.20
CA ARG A 36 -7.38 -5.34 0.23
C ARG A 36 -6.25 -6.12 0.89
N VAL A 37 -5.82 -5.65 2.05
CA VAL A 37 -4.94 -6.36 2.98
C VAL A 37 -5.57 -6.29 4.36
N GLY A 38 -6.13 -7.40 4.86
CA GLY A 38 -6.85 -7.41 6.15
C GLY A 38 -7.87 -6.28 6.24
N ARG A 39 -7.67 -5.39 7.22
CA ARG A 39 -8.50 -4.19 7.42
C ARG A 39 -8.21 -2.99 6.51
N ALA A 40 -7.08 -2.97 5.79
CA ALA A 40 -6.67 -1.84 4.97
C ALA A 40 -6.98 -2.04 3.47
N GLN A 41 -7.20 -0.92 2.78
CA GLN A 41 -7.35 -0.88 1.32
C GLN A 41 -6.19 -0.06 0.74
N LEU A 42 -5.35 -0.69 -0.10
CA LEU A 42 -4.19 -0.02 -0.66
C LEU A 42 -4.58 0.78 -1.89
N GLU A 43 -4.27 2.06 -1.87
CA GLU A 43 -4.30 2.91 -3.05
C GLU A 43 -2.87 3.19 -3.49
N MET A 44 -2.50 2.60 -4.63
CA MET A 44 -1.17 2.77 -5.20
C MET A 44 -1.08 4.06 -6.01
N PRO A 45 0.10 4.71 -6.09
CA PRO A 45 0.28 5.92 -6.88
C PRO A 45 -0.15 5.74 -8.34
N LEU A 46 -0.92 6.69 -8.86
CA LEU A 46 -1.34 6.71 -10.26
C LEU A 46 -0.14 6.87 -11.20
N GLY A 47 -0.24 6.28 -12.40
CA GLY A 47 0.80 6.37 -13.43
C GLY A 47 2.01 5.46 -13.21
N ALA A 48 2.05 4.70 -12.11
CA ALA A 48 3.07 3.71 -11.82
C ALA A 48 2.53 2.28 -12.02
N SER A 49 3.35 1.39 -12.58
CA SER A 49 2.97 0.00 -12.87
C SER A 49 3.15 -0.90 -11.65
N TRP A 50 2.23 -0.76 -10.68
CA TRP A 50 2.18 -1.62 -9.51
C TRP A 50 1.39 -2.90 -9.78
N GLU A 51 1.94 -4.04 -9.37
CA GLU A 51 1.29 -5.36 -9.47
C GLU A 51 1.38 -6.12 -8.15
N PRO A 52 0.38 -6.96 -7.81
CA PRO A 52 0.49 -7.85 -6.66
C PRO A 52 1.53 -8.94 -6.94
N LEU A 53 2.44 -9.16 -5.99
CA LEU A 53 3.47 -10.20 -6.03
C LEU A 53 3.13 -11.41 -5.16
N GLY A 54 2.27 -11.22 -4.16
CA GLY A 54 1.86 -12.29 -3.25
C GLY A 54 1.04 -11.79 -2.08
N ARG A 55 0.48 -12.74 -1.33
CA ARG A 55 -0.23 -12.53 -0.07
C ARG A 55 0.19 -13.60 0.93
N ALA A 56 0.10 -13.28 2.20
CA ALA A 56 0.24 -14.24 3.28
C ALA A 56 -0.60 -13.80 4.49
N ASP A 57 -0.95 -14.74 5.34
CA ASP A 57 -1.47 -14.44 6.67
C ASP A 57 -0.37 -14.75 7.69
N GLU A 58 -0.24 -13.89 8.69
CA GLU A 58 0.75 -13.98 9.76
C GLU A 58 0.08 -13.76 11.11
N VAL A 59 0.78 -14.10 12.19
CA VAL A 59 0.35 -13.83 13.56
C VAL A 59 1.46 -13.06 14.26
N ILE A 60 1.10 -12.04 15.04
CA ILE A 60 2.00 -11.38 15.99
C ILE A 60 1.62 -11.79 17.40
N ASP A 61 2.62 -12.30 18.12
CA ASP A 61 2.56 -12.54 19.56
C ASP A 61 2.66 -11.19 20.29
N VAL A 62 1.66 -10.90 21.12
CA VAL A 62 1.60 -9.70 21.97
C VAL A 62 1.67 -10.10 23.44
N LEU A 63 1.92 -9.14 24.34
CA LEU A 63 1.94 -9.44 25.78
C LEU A 63 0.55 -9.20 26.42
N PRO A 64 0.13 -10.07 27.36
CA PRO A 64 0.78 -11.32 27.79
C PRO A 64 0.74 -12.40 26.69
N ASP A 65 1.77 -13.26 26.66
CA ASP A 65 1.92 -14.36 25.68
C ASP A 65 0.85 -15.43 25.92
N ASP A 66 -0.34 -15.19 25.38
CA ASP A 66 -1.42 -16.15 25.31
C ASP A 66 -1.97 -16.22 23.88
N THR A 67 -2.16 -17.44 23.37
CA THR A 67 -2.65 -17.68 22.01
C THR A 67 -4.11 -17.23 21.82
N ALA A 68 -4.79 -16.81 22.89
CA ALA A 68 -6.13 -16.23 22.82
C ALA A 68 -6.09 -14.74 22.40
N ASN A 69 -4.95 -14.08 22.57
CA ASN A 69 -4.72 -12.67 22.28
C ASN A 69 -3.81 -12.38 21.09
N ASP A 70 -3.25 -13.42 20.47
CA ASP A 70 -2.58 -13.37 19.19
C ASP A 70 -3.32 -12.49 18.18
N ILE A 71 -2.57 -11.60 17.51
CA ILE A 71 -3.14 -10.67 16.55
C ILE A 71 -2.98 -11.26 15.15
N PRO A 72 -4.08 -11.71 14.50
CA PRO A 72 -4.01 -12.17 13.13
C PRO A 72 -3.76 -10.96 12.22
N LEU A 73 -2.75 -11.11 11.37
CA LEU A 73 -2.38 -10.14 10.36
C LEU A 73 -2.58 -10.73 8.98
N SER A 74 -2.94 -9.87 8.05
CA SER A 74 -2.86 -10.17 6.63
C SER A 74 -1.76 -9.32 6.00
N MET A 75 -1.08 -9.90 5.03
CA MET A 75 0.02 -9.30 4.29
C MET A 75 -0.26 -9.32 2.80
N VAL A 76 0.07 -8.22 2.12
CA VAL A 76 0.16 -8.16 0.67
C VAL A 76 1.52 -7.61 0.28
N ALA A 77 2.11 -8.22 -0.75
CA ALA A 77 3.31 -7.72 -1.39
C ALA A 77 2.94 -7.11 -2.75
N MET A 78 3.39 -5.88 -2.97
CA MET A 78 3.20 -5.13 -4.22
C MET A 78 4.57 -4.87 -4.86
N GLY A 79 4.66 -5.04 -6.16
CA GLY A 79 5.86 -4.80 -6.95
C GLY A 79 5.67 -3.62 -7.89
N LEU A 80 6.64 -2.72 -7.95
CA LEU A 80 6.68 -1.63 -8.92
C LEU A 80 7.56 -2.04 -10.10
N ARG A 81 6.97 -2.09 -11.31
CA ARG A 81 7.69 -2.34 -12.55
C ARG A 81 8.22 -1.06 -13.18
N GLY A 82 9.46 -1.12 -13.65
CA GLY A 82 10.07 -0.10 -14.49
C GLY A 82 9.69 -0.23 -15.96
N PRO A 83 10.13 0.71 -16.80
CA PRO A 83 9.85 0.70 -18.23
C PRO A 83 10.37 -0.53 -18.97
N ALA A 84 11.47 -1.12 -18.51
CA ALA A 84 12.03 -2.36 -19.07
C ALA A 84 11.46 -3.62 -18.40
N ARG A 85 10.36 -3.49 -17.63
CA ARG A 85 9.71 -4.55 -16.83
C ARG A 85 10.58 -5.13 -15.71
N GLU A 86 11.70 -4.51 -15.42
CA GLU A 86 12.50 -4.77 -14.23
C GLU A 86 11.70 -4.40 -12.98
N LEU A 87 11.95 -5.10 -11.88
CA LEU A 87 11.31 -4.80 -10.60
C LEU A 87 12.12 -3.70 -9.91
N LEU A 88 11.54 -2.50 -9.79
CA LEU A 88 12.21 -1.34 -9.21
C LEU A 88 11.94 -1.17 -7.72
N ALA A 89 10.79 -1.66 -7.24
CA ALA A 89 10.48 -1.61 -5.83
C ALA A 89 9.59 -2.78 -5.42
N VAL A 90 9.69 -3.16 -4.15
CA VAL A 90 8.81 -4.11 -3.49
C VAL A 90 8.32 -3.47 -2.20
N MET A 91 7.00 -3.50 -2.00
CA MET A 91 6.34 -3.03 -0.80
C MET A 91 5.56 -4.16 -0.16
N LEU A 92 5.87 -4.52 1.08
CA LEU A 92 5.06 -5.44 1.87
C LEU A 92 4.28 -4.61 2.88
N VAL A 93 2.96 -4.74 2.85
CA VAL A 93 2.06 -4.12 3.83
C VAL A 93 1.46 -5.23 4.66
N GLN A 94 1.59 -5.12 5.98
CA GLN A 94 0.99 -6.02 6.96
C GLN A 94 0.06 -5.21 7.85
N THR A 95 -1.14 -5.71 8.13
CA THR A 95 -2.13 -5.06 9.01
C THR A 95 -3.02 -6.10 9.66
N ASN A 96 -3.76 -5.72 10.72
CA ASN A 96 -4.75 -6.62 11.33
C ASN A 96 -5.68 -7.22 10.27
N SER A 97 -5.99 -8.51 10.38
CA SER A 97 -6.92 -9.19 9.47
C SER A 97 -8.37 -8.69 9.63
N SER A 98 -8.72 -8.12 10.79
CA SER A 98 -10.04 -7.58 11.09
C SER A 98 -9.99 -6.24 11.85
N ASN A 99 -11.16 -5.63 12.03
CA ASN A 99 -11.36 -4.38 12.78
C ASN A 99 -11.80 -4.61 14.24
N TYR A 100 -11.59 -5.80 14.81
CA TYR A 100 -12.03 -6.06 16.18
C TYR A 100 -11.23 -5.21 17.17
N LEU A 101 -11.98 -4.44 17.97
CA LEU A 101 -11.42 -3.66 19.06
C LEU A 101 -10.90 -4.61 20.14
N ARG A 102 -9.78 -4.25 20.74
CA ARG A 102 -9.17 -4.96 21.86
C ARG A 102 -8.99 -4.01 23.04
N ASP A 103 -8.82 -4.61 24.22
CA ASP A 103 -8.31 -3.92 25.39
C ASP A 103 -6.85 -3.46 25.16
N THR A 104 -6.25 -2.88 26.21
CA THR A 104 -4.88 -2.35 26.12
C THR A 104 -3.90 -3.45 25.71
N THR A 105 -3.25 -3.27 24.57
CA THR A 105 -2.24 -4.18 24.03
C THR A 105 -0.83 -3.70 24.38
N PHE A 106 -0.01 -4.61 24.92
CA PHE A 106 1.41 -4.36 25.18
C PHE A 106 2.25 -4.92 24.03
N TRP A 107 3.08 -4.07 23.44
CA TRP A 107 3.85 -4.40 22.26
C TRP A 107 5.30 -4.74 22.61
N THR A 108 5.82 -5.77 21.95
CA THR A 108 7.17 -6.32 22.19
C THR A 108 8.23 -5.80 21.21
N ALA A 109 7.89 -4.86 20.32
CA ALA A 109 8.79 -4.39 19.27
C ALA A 109 9.30 -2.96 19.54
N PRO A 110 10.46 -2.80 20.21
CA PRO A 110 11.06 -1.50 20.43
C PRO A 110 11.60 -0.89 19.12
N CYS A 111 11.91 0.42 19.15
CA CYS A 111 12.52 1.15 18.04
C CYS A 111 13.96 1.62 18.36
N PRO A 112 14.92 0.70 18.64
CA PRO A 112 16.25 1.11 19.05
C PRO A 112 17.02 1.78 17.91
N ARG A 113 17.86 2.75 18.28
CA ARG A 113 18.86 3.33 17.36
C ARG A 113 19.80 2.24 16.85
N GLN A 114 20.28 2.41 15.62
CA GLN A 114 21.20 1.48 14.97
C GLN A 114 22.17 2.22 14.07
N ASP A 115 23.44 1.83 14.09
CA ASP A 115 24.47 2.47 13.28
C ASP A 115 24.21 2.32 11.77
N GLY A 116 24.34 3.43 11.06
CA GLY A 116 24.11 3.49 9.63
C GLY A 116 22.66 3.22 9.20
N VAL A 117 21.70 3.35 10.12
CA VAL A 117 20.25 3.36 9.87
C VAL A 117 19.70 4.65 10.47
N GLU A 118 18.93 5.40 9.69
CA GLU A 118 18.17 6.52 10.22
C GLU A 118 16.94 5.96 10.96
N VAL A 119 16.77 6.31 12.24
CA VAL A 119 15.70 5.77 13.09
C VAL A 119 14.94 6.92 13.75
N GLN A 120 13.63 6.98 13.52
CA GLN A 120 12.72 7.88 14.21
C GLN A 120 11.75 7.07 15.07
N ASP A 121 11.80 7.29 16.38
CA ASP A 121 10.87 6.72 17.37
C ASP A 121 9.94 7.81 17.90
N ALA A 122 8.77 7.95 17.28
CA ALA A 122 7.76 8.93 17.71
C ALA A 122 6.96 8.44 18.92
N ALA A 123 7.06 7.15 19.29
CA ALA A 123 6.44 6.59 20.49
C ALA A 123 7.32 6.76 21.74
N GLN A 124 8.57 7.21 21.58
CA GLN A 124 9.51 7.49 22.67
C GLN A 124 9.67 6.30 23.64
N GLY A 125 9.80 5.09 23.10
CA GLY A 125 9.93 3.87 23.89
C GLY A 125 8.66 3.41 24.63
N SER A 126 7.48 3.88 24.24
CA SER A 126 6.21 3.45 24.85
C SER A 126 6.02 1.92 24.75
N PRO A 127 5.60 1.24 25.84
CA PRO A 127 5.32 -0.20 25.81
C PRO A 127 3.93 -0.53 25.24
N VAL A 128 3.07 0.46 25.03
CA VAL A 128 1.68 0.30 24.57
C VAL A 128 1.45 0.94 23.19
N ARG A 129 2.50 1.48 22.57
CA ARG A 129 2.46 2.04 21.22
C ARG A 129 3.76 1.76 20.49
N ILE A 130 3.67 1.48 19.19
CA ILE A 130 4.83 1.50 18.29
C ILE A 130 4.62 2.66 17.33
N ASP A 131 5.66 3.46 17.12
CA ASP A 131 5.69 4.46 16.07
C ASP A 131 7.13 4.63 15.58
N CYS A 132 7.56 3.71 14.72
CA CYS A 132 8.95 3.48 14.38
C CYS A 132 9.17 3.55 12.87
N LEU A 133 9.90 4.57 12.42
CA LEU A 133 10.39 4.69 11.05
C LEU A 133 11.89 4.37 11.02
N ARG A 134 12.30 3.47 10.13
CA ARG A 134 13.70 3.10 9.89
C ARG A 134 14.02 3.26 8.42
N TYR A 135 15.17 3.84 8.11
CA TYR A 135 15.67 3.98 6.75
C TYR A 135 17.14 3.54 6.65
N LYS A 136 17.38 2.53 5.79
CA LYS A 136 18.72 2.07 5.40
C LYS A 136 19.00 2.44 3.95
N ARG A 137 19.98 3.31 3.74
CA ARG A 137 20.40 3.79 2.41
C ARG A 137 21.00 2.71 1.50
N ARG A 138 21.74 1.76 2.07
CA ARG A 138 22.36 0.63 1.36
C ARG A 138 21.95 -0.65 2.07
N ALA A 139 20.82 -1.19 1.64
CA ALA A 139 20.29 -2.44 2.18
C ALA A 139 20.83 -3.67 1.42
N ASP A 140 21.49 -3.43 0.28
CA ASP A 140 22.16 -4.43 -0.56
C ASP A 140 23.54 -4.89 -0.05
N THR A 141 24.01 -4.30 1.05
CA THR A 141 25.35 -4.52 1.61
C THR A 141 25.30 -5.24 2.95
N ALA A 142 26.37 -5.98 3.28
CA ALA A 142 26.59 -6.58 4.61
C ALA A 142 25.42 -7.45 5.11
N ASN A 143 24.72 -8.14 4.20
CA ASN A 143 23.56 -8.98 4.53
C ASN A 143 22.48 -8.28 5.39
N TYR A 144 22.34 -6.96 5.24
CA TYR A 144 21.48 -6.16 6.12
C TYR A 144 20.05 -6.71 6.22
N LEU A 145 19.42 -7.07 5.10
CA LEU A 145 18.05 -7.63 5.13
C LEU A 145 18.00 -9.00 5.81
N GLY A 146 18.99 -9.87 5.61
CA GLY A 146 19.04 -11.17 6.27
C GLY A 146 19.15 -11.05 7.79
N GLU A 147 19.93 -10.08 8.28
CA GLU A 147 20.14 -9.87 9.72
C GLU A 147 18.99 -9.09 10.38
N ASN A 148 18.46 -8.06 9.70
CA ASN A 148 17.53 -7.11 10.33
C ASN A 148 16.07 -7.40 9.97
N ARG A 149 15.82 -8.04 8.82
CA ARG A 149 14.48 -8.38 8.31
C ARG A 149 14.46 -9.82 7.73
N PRO A 150 14.81 -10.86 8.52
CA PRO A 150 14.98 -12.22 7.99
C PRO A 150 13.75 -12.75 7.26
N ARG A 151 12.54 -12.53 7.80
CA ARG A 151 11.28 -12.94 7.15
C ARG A 151 11.09 -12.30 5.76
N LEU A 152 11.44 -11.01 5.63
CA LEU A 152 11.40 -10.30 4.34
C LEU A 152 12.44 -10.87 3.38
N ALA A 153 13.68 -11.07 3.84
CA ALA A 153 14.74 -11.63 3.02
C ALA A 153 14.38 -13.05 2.50
N GLU A 154 13.84 -13.90 3.37
CA GLU A 154 13.34 -15.22 2.99
C GLU A 154 12.17 -15.15 2.02
N TRP A 155 11.21 -14.26 2.26
CA TRP A 155 10.07 -14.07 1.36
C TRP A 155 10.54 -13.65 -0.03
N MET A 156 11.47 -12.69 -0.11
CA MET A 156 12.08 -12.23 -1.35
C MET A 156 12.81 -13.37 -2.07
N ALA A 157 13.58 -14.18 -1.33
CA ALA A 157 14.29 -15.33 -1.89
C ALA A 157 13.32 -16.38 -2.45
N ARG A 158 12.26 -16.74 -1.70
CA ARG A 158 11.23 -17.70 -2.14
C ARG A 158 10.52 -17.24 -3.42
N HIS A 159 10.25 -15.95 -3.54
CA HIS A 159 9.56 -15.36 -4.69
C HIS A 159 10.53 -14.91 -5.80
N LYS A 160 11.83 -15.23 -5.69
CA LYS A 160 12.88 -14.87 -6.67
C LYS A 160 12.86 -13.37 -7.01
N ILE A 161 12.68 -12.55 -5.98
CA ILE A 161 12.64 -11.10 -6.10
C ILE A 161 14.07 -10.56 -6.26
N GLU A 162 14.34 -10.00 -7.43
CA GLU A 162 15.60 -9.36 -7.76
C GLU A 162 15.38 -7.88 -8.07
N LEU A 163 16.04 -7.01 -7.30
CA LEU A 163 16.02 -5.56 -7.46
C LEU A 163 17.37 -5.08 -7.98
N PRO A 164 17.39 -4.03 -8.84
CA PRO A 164 18.62 -3.36 -9.22
C PRO A 164 19.39 -2.88 -7.99
N ARG A 165 20.71 -3.09 -8.02
CA ARG A 165 21.62 -2.54 -7.01
C ARG A 165 22.16 -1.19 -7.50
N PRO A 166 22.32 -0.20 -6.60
CA PRO A 166 22.03 -0.26 -5.17
C PRO A 166 20.55 -0.10 -4.84
N TYR A 167 20.08 -0.75 -3.77
CA TYR A 167 18.73 -0.58 -3.23
C TYR A 167 18.73 -0.15 -1.77
N SER A 168 17.69 0.60 -1.39
CA SER A 168 17.44 1.06 -0.02
C SER A 168 16.31 0.27 0.62
N HIS A 169 16.23 0.31 1.95
CA HIS A 169 15.13 -0.27 2.72
C HIS A 169 14.52 0.79 3.63
N ILE A 170 13.19 0.88 3.63
CA ILE A 170 12.40 1.66 4.58
C ILE A 170 11.49 0.67 5.32
N LEU A 171 11.47 0.76 6.64
CA LEU A 171 10.49 0.05 7.48
C LEU A 171 9.75 1.10 8.30
N PHE A 172 8.42 1.12 8.16
CA PHE A 172 7.57 1.79 9.11
C PHE A 172 6.73 0.78 9.88
N ARG A 173 6.64 0.94 11.20
CA ARG A 173 5.74 0.17 12.07
C ARG A 173 4.95 1.13 12.93
N TYR A 174 3.64 0.94 12.95
CA TYR A 174 2.75 1.65 13.84
C TYR A 174 1.84 0.66 14.56
N ALA A 175 1.70 0.86 15.86
CA ALA A 175 0.79 0.11 16.67
C ALA A 175 0.17 0.99 17.76
N GLY A 176 -1.15 0.89 17.93
CA GLY A 176 -1.93 1.66 18.90
C GLY A 176 -2.23 0.87 20.17
N THR A 177 -2.74 1.56 21.18
CA THR A 177 -3.12 0.94 22.46
C THR A 177 -4.26 -0.07 22.32
N GLY A 178 -5.18 0.16 21.38
CA GLY A 178 -6.34 -0.72 21.10
C GLY A 178 -6.07 -1.85 20.10
N GLY A 179 -4.81 -2.27 19.91
CA GLY A 179 -4.46 -3.42 19.05
C GLY A 179 -4.35 -3.12 17.54
N ALA A 180 -4.63 -1.89 17.10
CA ALA A 180 -4.42 -1.49 15.71
C ALA A 180 -2.94 -1.61 15.34
N PHE A 181 -2.64 -2.25 14.21
CA PHE A 181 -1.29 -2.52 13.76
C PHE A 181 -1.17 -2.33 12.24
N ILE A 182 -0.10 -1.66 11.82
CA ILE A 182 0.35 -1.64 10.43
C ILE A 182 1.88 -1.68 10.38
N ALA A 183 2.43 -2.51 9.50
CA ALA A 183 3.83 -2.49 9.15
C ALA A 183 3.99 -2.39 7.62
N VAL A 184 4.93 -1.55 7.19
CA VAL A 184 5.24 -1.33 5.78
C VAL A 184 6.73 -1.48 5.58
N ASP A 185 7.14 -2.53 4.87
CA ASP A 185 8.50 -2.70 4.37
C ASP A 185 8.56 -2.25 2.91
N VAL A 186 9.49 -1.36 2.57
CA VAL A 186 9.77 -0.93 1.20
C VAL A 186 11.23 -1.23 0.89
N VAL A 187 11.47 -2.10 -0.09
CA VAL A 187 12.80 -2.30 -0.68
C VAL A 187 12.77 -1.72 -2.08
N ALA A 188 13.55 -0.67 -2.33
CA ALA A 188 13.46 0.11 -3.57
C ALA A 188 14.83 0.38 -4.16
N ASP A 189 14.92 0.32 -5.48
CA ASP A 189 16.03 0.88 -6.26
C ASP A 189 16.32 2.30 -5.76
N GLN A 190 17.59 2.56 -5.46
CA GLN A 190 18.00 3.83 -4.88
C GLN A 190 17.69 5.04 -5.77
N ARG A 191 17.59 4.86 -7.10
CA ARG A 191 17.21 5.90 -8.06
C ARG A 191 15.79 6.41 -7.88
N LEU A 192 14.90 5.63 -7.26
CA LEU A 192 13.55 6.08 -6.91
C LEU A 192 13.54 7.05 -5.74
N LEU A 193 14.56 7.02 -4.88
CA LEU A 193 14.61 7.71 -3.59
C LEU A 193 15.64 8.83 -3.53
N ARG A 194 16.56 8.90 -4.51
CA ARG A 194 17.65 9.86 -4.52
C ARG A 194 17.85 10.45 -5.91
N PRO A 195 18.16 11.75 -6.01
CA PRO A 195 18.50 12.36 -7.28
C PRO A 195 19.89 11.91 -7.75
N ASP A 196 20.13 12.00 -9.05
CA ASP A 196 21.48 11.95 -9.60
C ASP A 196 22.24 13.21 -9.18
N THR A 197 23.37 13.03 -8.50
CA THR A 197 24.18 14.14 -7.96
C THR A 197 25.37 14.40 -8.87
N ARG A 198 25.58 15.66 -9.26
CA ARG A 198 26.66 16.09 -10.17
C ARG A 198 27.75 16.89 -9.45
N ASN A 199 27.50 17.34 -8.23
CA ASN A 199 28.45 18.09 -7.41
C ASN A 199 28.30 17.75 -5.91
N ASN A 200 29.20 18.31 -5.09
CA ASN A 200 29.27 18.03 -3.66
C ASN A 200 28.06 18.54 -2.88
N GLU A 201 27.52 19.71 -3.23
CA GLU A 201 26.35 20.27 -2.54
C GLU A 201 25.12 19.39 -2.74
N GLU A 202 24.87 18.96 -3.98
CA GLU A 202 23.82 18.00 -4.32
C GLU A 202 24.02 16.68 -3.59
N PHE A 203 25.26 16.19 -3.50
CA PHE A 203 25.58 14.96 -2.78
C PHE A 203 25.22 15.03 -1.28
N LEU A 204 25.50 16.15 -0.62
CA LEU A 204 25.22 16.35 0.80
C LEU A 204 23.73 16.33 1.14
N VAL A 205 22.87 16.76 0.20
CA VAL A 205 21.41 16.80 0.41
C VAL A 205 20.66 15.62 -0.24
N ALA A 206 21.35 14.78 -1.02
CA ALA A 206 20.75 13.69 -1.79
C ALA A 206 20.05 12.60 -0.94
N GLY A 207 20.21 12.59 0.38
CA GLY A 207 19.48 11.69 1.28
C GLY A 207 18.10 12.22 1.71
N ARG A 208 17.86 13.53 1.63
CA ARG A 208 16.63 14.17 2.15
C ARG A 208 15.36 13.66 1.48
N PRO A 209 15.30 13.45 0.15
CA PRO A 209 14.07 12.98 -0.48
C PRO A 209 13.63 11.60 0.01
N ALA A 210 14.59 10.70 0.28
CA ALA A 210 14.31 9.37 0.82
C ALA A 210 13.67 9.44 2.21
N LEU A 211 14.19 10.32 3.08
CA LEU A 211 13.65 10.53 4.41
C LEU A 211 12.24 11.14 4.36
N ALA A 212 12.06 12.19 3.55
CA ALA A 212 10.75 12.83 3.36
C ALA A 212 9.71 11.87 2.78
N TYR A 213 10.12 10.96 1.90
CA TYR A 213 9.26 9.88 1.42
C TYR A 213 8.86 8.93 2.56
N GLY A 214 9.81 8.50 3.39
CA GLY A 214 9.56 7.66 4.57
C GLY A 214 8.60 8.31 5.57
N GLU A 215 8.72 9.62 5.80
CA GLU A 215 7.84 10.39 6.69
C GLU A 215 6.41 10.47 6.14
N LYS A 216 6.24 10.74 4.83
CA LYS A 216 4.93 10.71 4.17
C LYS A 216 4.29 9.32 4.21
N LEU A 217 5.10 8.27 4.02
CA LEU A 217 4.64 6.88 4.11
C LEU A 217 4.16 6.57 5.53
N ALA A 218 4.92 6.99 6.53
CA ALA A 218 4.57 6.85 7.94
C ALA A 218 3.28 7.59 8.29
N GLU A 219 3.12 8.84 7.84
CA GLU A 219 1.90 9.62 8.00
C GLU A 219 0.67 8.91 7.38
N ALA A 220 0.77 8.48 6.13
CA ALA A 220 -0.30 7.77 5.44
C ALA A 220 -0.69 6.47 6.16
N ALA A 221 0.30 5.71 6.66
CA ALA A 221 0.06 4.47 7.39
C ALA A 221 -0.62 4.73 8.74
N ARG A 222 -0.21 5.77 9.49
CA ARG A 222 -0.89 6.19 10.72
C ARG A 222 -2.35 6.54 10.46
N LEU A 223 -2.61 7.38 9.45
CA LEU A 223 -3.96 7.79 9.06
C LEU A 223 -4.85 6.59 8.73
N SER A 224 -4.34 5.64 7.94
CA SER A 224 -5.05 4.41 7.57
C SER A 224 -5.56 3.65 8.80
N THR A 225 -4.76 3.53 9.87
CA THR A 225 -5.19 2.79 11.06
C THR A 225 -6.35 3.43 11.82
N GLY A 226 -6.53 4.75 11.69
CA GLY A 226 -7.61 5.51 12.30
C GLY A 226 -8.87 5.63 11.43
N MET A 227 -8.79 5.24 10.15
CA MET A 227 -9.92 5.30 9.23
C MET A 227 -10.80 4.05 9.30
N MET A 228 -12.12 4.21 9.15
CA MET A 228 -13.08 3.11 9.19
C MET A 228 -12.92 2.13 8.02
N ASP A 229 -12.62 2.65 6.83
CA ASP A 229 -12.39 1.88 5.60
C ASP A 229 -10.93 1.39 5.48
N GLY A 230 -10.06 1.83 6.39
CA GLY A 230 -8.64 1.49 6.42
C GLY A 230 -7.87 1.96 5.19
N ARG A 231 -8.35 2.96 4.45
CA ARG A 231 -7.69 3.41 3.21
C ARG A 231 -6.26 3.83 3.49
N PHE A 232 -5.32 3.21 2.79
CA PHE A 232 -3.90 3.49 2.87
C PHE A 232 -3.42 4.03 1.52
N VAL A 233 -3.28 5.36 1.45
CA VAL A 233 -2.81 6.05 0.24
C VAL A 233 -1.29 6.04 0.22
N VAL A 234 -0.71 5.18 -0.60
CA VAL A 234 0.75 5.05 -0.71
C VAL A 234 1.29 6.30 -1.42
N PRO A 235 2.25 7.04 -0.84
CA PRO A 235 2.84 8.19 -1.52
C PRO A 235 3.65 7.75 -2.76
N PRO A 236 3.70 8.57 -3.82
CA PRO A 236 4.58 8.31 -4.96
C PRO A 236 6.04 8.41 -4.53
N PHE A 237 6.90 7.63 -5.18
CA PHE A 237 8.35 7.83 -5.07
C PHE A 237 8.74 9.23 -5.56
N PRO A 238 9.75 9.87 -4.94
CA PRO A 238 10.15 11.23 -5.31
C PRO A 238 10.75 11.34 -6.71
N PHE A 239 11.26 10.25 -7.27
CA PHE A 239 11.86 10.22 -8.61
C PHE A 239 11.34 9.05 -9.44
N THR A 240 11.43 9.20 -10.75
CA THR A 240 11.17 8.13 -11.73
C THR A 240 12.48 7.62 -12.30
N VAL A 241 12.53 6.32 -12.62
CA VAL A 241 13.68 5.76 -13.32
C VAL A 241 13.57 6.09 -14.82
N PRO A 242 14.60 6.71 -15.42
CA PRO A 242 14.61 7.01 -16.85
C PRO A 242 14.47 5.75 -17.70
N ARG A 243 13.89 5.90 -18.90
CA ARG A 243 13.82 4.86 -19.93
C ARG A 243 15.19 4.62 -20.57
#